data_AF-A0A382GJL3-F1
#
_entry.id   AF-A0A382GJL3-F1
#
_cell.length_a   1.000
_cell.length_b   1.000
_cell.length_c   1.000
_cell.angle_alpha   90.00
_cell.angle_beta   90.00
_cell.angle_gamma   90.00
#
_symmetry.space_group_name_H-M   'P 1'
#
loop_
_entity.id
_entity.type
_entity.pdbx_description
1 polymer ?
#
loop_
_entity_poly.entity_id
_entity_poly.type
_entity_poly.pdbx_seq_one_letter_code
_entity_poly.pdbx_strand_id
1 'polypeptide(L)'
;MIIQCENCSRKFIAKDSDIPKEGRMVQCGYCSVTWHQMPVSAPTKVLRQENINEPTKEIDESLSVDKIKASDGKTYKFLGSQWAELLPSGKTGLFAKKKIGKELDKLTGR
;
A
#
# COMPACT_ATOMS: atom_id res chain seq x y z
N MET A 1 17.08 -1.29 20.85
CA MET A 1 16.56 -1.00 19.49
C MET A 1 16.44 0.50 19.21
N ILE A 2 16.29 0.90 17.93
CA ILE A 2 15.96 2.29 17.55
C ILE A 2 14.52 2.31 17.02
N ILE A 3 13.72 3.26 17.50
CA ILE A 3 12.31 3.46 17.09
C ILE A 3 12.17 4.82 16.42
N GLN A 4 11.21 4.96 15.49
CA GLN A 4 10.97 6.21 14.76
C GLN A 4 9.51 6.64 14.91
N CYS A 5 9.28 7.91 15.21
CA CYS A 5 7.93 8.48 15.20
C CYS A 5 7.50 8.80 13.77
N GLU A 6 6.37 8.27 13.33
CA GLU A 6 5.85 8.46 11.97
C GLU A 6 5.51 9.94 11.66
N ASN A 7 4.92 10.65 12.62
CA ASN A 7 4.45 12.02 12.44
C ASN A 7 5.60 13.05 12.30
N CYS A 8 6.72 12.88 13.02
CA CYS A 8 7.83 13.84 13.02
C CYS A 8 9.17 13.29 12.51
N SER A 9 9.20 12.03 12.07
CA SER A 9 10.39 11.30 11.58
C SER A 9 11.61 11.28 12.53
N ARG A 10 11.44 11.68 13.80
CA ARG A 10 12.50 11.62 14.82
C ARG A 10 12.73 10.18 15.26
N LYS A 11 14.01 9.86 15.47
CA LYS A 11 14.49 8.55 15.95
C LYS A 11 14.82 8.63 17.43
N PHE A 12 14.48 7.59 18.17
CA PHE A 12 14.71 7.46 19.61
C PHE A 12 15.44 6.14 19.89
N ILE A 13 16.37 6.17 20.84
CA ILE A 13 17.10 4.98 21.28
C ILE A 13 16.32 4.39 22.46
N ALA A 14 15.80 3.18 22.31
CA ALA A 14 15.05 2.46 23.34
C ALA A 14 15.79 1.17 23.73
N LYS A 15 15.77 0.79 25.01
CA LYS A 15 16.34 -0.50 25.42
C LYS A 15 15.39 -1.61 24.99
N ASP A 16 15.92 -2.76 24.63
CA ASP A 16 15.12 -3.92 24.23
C ASP A 16 14.32 -4.49 25.43
N SER A 17 14.72 -4.19 26.66
CA SER A 17 13.92 -4.44 27.88
C SER A 17 12.72 -3.50 28.03
N ASP A 18 12.73 -2.31 27.42
CA ASP A 18 11.63 -1.35 27.53
C ASP A 18 10.45 -1.71 26.61
N ILE A 19 10.68 -2.50 25.55
CA ILE A 19 9.67 -2.91 24.57
C ILE A 19 9.62 -4.45 24.55
N PRO A 20 8.71 -5.08 25.33
CA PRO A 20 8.62 -6.53 25.45
C PRO A 20 8.05 -7.17 24.17
N LYS A 21 8.05 -8.52 24.12
CA LYS A 21 7.56 -9.31 22.97
C LYS A 21 6.13 -8.98 22.53
N GLU A 22 5.30 -8.56 23.48
CA GLU A 22 3.90 -8.16 23.29
C GLU A 22 3.74 -6.76 22.65
N GLY A 23 4.82 -5.98 22.59
CA GLY A 23 4.81 -4.56 22.22
C GLY A 23 4.63 -3.62 23.41
N ARG A 24 4.70 -2.31 23.17
CA ARG A 24 4.44 -1.27 24.18
C ARG A 24 3.89 0.01 23.58
N MET A 25 2.95 0.64 24.27
CA MET A 25 2.52 2.01 23.99
C MET A 25 3.65 3.00 24.31
N VAL A 26 4.09 3.76 23.32
CA VAL A 26 5.14 4.80 23.44
C VAL A 26 4.59 6.15 23.01
N GLN A 27 5.15 7.24 23.55
CA GLN A 27 4.76 8.62 23.24
C GLN A 27 5.94 9.41 22.71
N CYS A 28 5.73 10.19 21.65
CA CYS A 28 6.75 11.10 21.12
C CYS A 28 6.88 12.34 22.02
N GLY A 29 8.06 12.55 22.60
CA GLY A 29 8.36 13.75 23.42
C GLY A 29 8.36 15.09 22.66
N TYR A 30 8.23 15.08 21.33
CA TYR A 30 8.23 16.30 20.49
C TYR A 30 6.87 16.67 19.90
N CYS A 31 6.04 15.69 19.53
CA CYS A 31 4.74 15.93 18.90
C CYS A 31 3.58 15.22 19.61
N SER A 32 3.82 14.65 20.79
CA SER A 32 2.85 14.00 21.67
C SER A 32 2.04 12.83 21.09
N VAL A 33 2.29 12.44 19.83
CA VAL A 33 1.72 11.23 19.21
C VAL A 33 2.09 10.00 20.02
N THR A 34 1.08 9.22 20.37
CA THR A 34 1.18 7.90 20.96
C THR A 34 1.02 6.83 19.88
N TRP A 35 1.82 5.76 19.93
CA TRP A 35 1.68 4.61 19.03
C TRP A 35 2.05 3.31 19.73
N HIS A 36 1.56 2.19 19.20
CA HIS A 36 1.93 0.86 19.67
C HIS A 36 3.20 0.40 18.96
N GLN A 37 4.30 0.27 19.69
CA GLN A 37 5.59 -0.15 19.16
C GLN A 37 5.79 -1.64 19.43
N MET A 38 5.82 -2.45 18.37
CA MET A 38 6.29 -3.82 18.44
C MET A 38 7.83 -3.86 18.55
N PRO A 39 8.42 -4.85 19.25
CA PRO A 39 9.86 -5.04 19.23
C PRO A 39 10.29 -5.47 17.83
N VAL A 40 11.49 -5.04 17.41
CA VAL A 40 12.07 -5.48 16.15
C VAL A 40 12.60 -6.90 16.32
N SER A 41 11.70 -7.89 16.21
CA SER A 41 12.11 -9.27 15.95
C SER A 41 12.84 -9.28 14.61
N ALA A 42 14.13 -9.62 14.62
CA ALA A 42 14.93 -9.65 13.41
C ALA A 42 14.78 -11.01 12.71
N PRO A 43 14.11 -11.09 11.55
CA PRO A 43 14.57 -11.96 10.49
C PRO A 43 15.69 -11.22 9.75
N THR A 44 16.89 -11.80 9.76
CA THR A 44 17.99 -11.34 8.90
C THR A 44 17.59 -11.53 7.43
N LYS A 45 17.01 -10.49 6.83
CA LYS A 45 17.05 -10.27 5.38
C LYS A 45 17.72 -8.94 5.11
N VAL A 46 19.05 -9.00 5.07
CA VAL A 46 19.86 -8.05 4.30
C VAL A 46 19.53 -8.27 2.83
N LEU A 47 18.41 -7.72 2.38
CA LEU A 47 18.14 -7.60 0.95
C LEU A 47 18.79 -6.30 0.48
N ARG A 48 19.81 -6.51 -0.37
CA ARG A 48 20.53 -5.45 -1.08
C ARG A 48 19.56 -4.57 -1.85
N GLN A 49 20.01 -3.35 -2.13
CA GLN A 49 19.40 -2.49 -3.13
C GLN A 49 19.40 -3.21 -4.48
N GLU A 50 18.24 -3.69 -4.93
CA GLU A 50 18.02 -4.00 -6.34
C GLU A 50 16.79 -3.23 -6.83
N ASN A 51 17.08 -2.30 -7.73
CA ASN A 51 16.10 -1.61 -8.54
C ASN A 51 15.67 -2.58 -9.64
N ILE A 52 14.44 -3.11 -9.61
CA ILE A 52 13.72 -3.76 -10.73
C ILE A 52 12.24 -3.96 -10.34
N ASN A 53 11.36 -3.99 -11.35
CA ASN A 53 9.91 -4.01 -11.27
C ASN A 53 9.29 -5.25 -10.58
N GLU A 54 8.11 -5.05 -9.95
CA GLU A 54 6.86 -5.86 -9.93
C GLU A 54 6.86 -7.40 -10.17
N PRO A 55 5.79 -8.13 -9.76
CA PRO A 55 5.00 -8.03 -8.52
C PRO A 55 4.58 -9.40 -7.94
N THR A 56 4.34 -9.50 -6.62
CA THR A 56 3.54 -10.61 -6.08
C THR A 56 2.63 -10.16 -4.93
N LYS A 57 1.32 -10.19 -5.22
CA LYS A 57 0.18 -10.76 -4.47
C LYS A 57 0.53 -11.56 -3.17
N GLU A 58 -0.27 -11.80 -2.12
CA GLU A 58 -1.72 -11.81 -1.75
C GLU A 58 -1.78 -11.56 -0.20
N ILE A 59 -2.86 -11.11 0.47
CA ILE A 59 -4.22 -10.67 0.11
C ILE A 59 -4.81 -9.74 1.21
N ASP A 60 -5.88 -9.00 0.93
CA ASP A 60 -6.90 -8.54 1.91
C ASP A 60 -8.26 -8.43 1.20
N GLU A 61 -9.33 -8.79 1.90
CA GLU A 61 -10.63 -9.15 1.31
C GLU A 61 -11.73 -8.18 1.76
N SER A 62 -11.82 -7.01 1.12
CA SER A 62 -13.05 -6.22 1.11
C SER A 62 -13.23 -5.36 -0.15
N LEU A 63 -14.22 -5.72 -0.96
CA LEU A 63 -14.91 -4.85 -1.95
C LEU A 63 -14.06 -4.23 -3.10
N SER A 64 -12.95 -4.85 -3.52
CA SER A 64 -12.21 -4.40 -4.72
C SER A 64 -12.87 -4.84 -6.03
N VAL A 65 -13.74 -3.99 -6.59
CA VAL A 65 -14.33 -4.17 -7.93
C VAL A 65 -13.26 -3.98 -9.02
N ASP A 66 -12.68 -5.11 -9.39
CA ASP A 66 -12.28 -5.55 -10.73
C ASP A 66 -11.29 -4.71 -11.54
N LYS A 67 -10.11 -5.31 -11.75
CA LYS A 67 -9.14 -4.96 -12.78
C LYS A 67 -9.56 -5.62 -14.09
N ILE A 68 -10.18 -4.88 -15.01
CA ILE A 68 -10.76 -5.45 -16.25
C ILE A 68 -9.93 -5.06 -17.47
N LYS A 69 -9.68 -6.03 -18.35
CA LYS A 69 -8.97 -5.82 -19.61
C LYS A 69 -9.96 -5.46 -20.71
N ALA A 70 -9.74 -4.32 -21.37
CA ALA A 70 -10.51 -3.92 -22.55
C ALA A 70 -9.93 -4.51 -23.85
N SER A 71 -10.67 -4.38 -24.95
CA SER A 71 -10.24 -4.72 -26.32
C SER A 71 -8.92 -4.07 -26.73
N ASP A 72 -8.64 -2.85 -26.26
CA ASP A 72 -7.35 -2.13 -26.45
C ASP A 72 -6.15 -2.80 -25.73
N GLY A 73 -6.32 -3.96 -25.11
CA GLY A 73 -5.27 -4.73 -24.41
C GLY A 73 -4.87 -4.16 -23.04
N LYS A 74 -5.27 -2.93 -22.73
CA LYS A 74 -5.04 -2.22 -21.46
C LYS A 74 -5.99 -2.71 -20.37
N THR A 75 -5.49 -2.70 -19.13
CA THR A 75 -6.28 -2.94 -17.91
C THR A 75 -6.84 -1.61 -17.40
N TYR A 76 -8.08 -1.64 -16.94
CA TYR A 76 -8.79 -0.51 -16.36
C TYR A 76 -9.31 -0.85 -14.97
N LYS A 77 -9.40 0.17 -14.11
CA LYS A 77 -10.05 0.12 -12.79
C LYS A 77 -11.20 1.13 -12.78
N PHE A 78 -12.32 0.77 -12.15
CA PHE A 78 -13.44 1.68 -11.94
C PHE A 78 -13.20 2.57 -10.71
N LEU A 79 -13.42 3.88 -10.83
CA LEU A 79 -13.20 4.87 -9.76
C LEU A 79 -14.50 5.44 -9.17
N GLY A 80 -15.63 4.73 -9.30
CA GLY A 80 -16.94 5.18 -8.81
C GLY A 80 -17.75 5.97 -9.85
N SER A 81 -17.08 6.76 -10.71
CA SER A 81 -17.71 7.56 -11.78
C SER A 81 -17.22 7.22 -13.20
N GLN A 82 -15.97 6.79 -13.35
CA GLN A 82 -15.37 6.45 -14.64
C GLN A 82 -14.33 5.34 -14.51
N TRP A 83 -14.11 4.65 -15.62
CA TRP A 83 -12.99 3.75 -15.84
C TRP A 83 -11.70 4.55 -16.11
N ALA A 84 -10.58 4.08 -15.57
CA ALA A 84 -9.26 4.66 -15.78
C ALA A 84 -8.18 3.59 -15.90
N GLU A 85 -7.18 3.84 -16.75
CA GLU A 85 -6.13 2.87 -17.08
C GLU A 85 -5.29 2.54 -15.85
N LEU A 86 -4.95 1.28 -15.65
CA LEU A 86 -4.08 0.84 -14.56
C LEU A 86 -2.66 0.60 -15.10
N LEU A 87 -1.72 1.45 -14.67
CA LEU A 87 -0.32 1.35 -15.05
C LEU A 87 0.40 0.29 -14.20
N PRO A 88 1.48 -0.35 -14.70
CA PRO A 88 2.32 -1.27 -13.92
C PRO A 88 2.86 -0.63 -12.64
N SER A 89 3.11 0.69 -12.65
CA SER A 89 3.52 1.44 -11.44
C SER A 89 2.45 1.50 -10.33
N GLY A 90 1.37 0.72 -10.38
CA GLY A 90 0.24 0.71 -9.43
C GLY A 90 -0.64 1.97 -9.48
N LYS A 91 -0.24 2.98 -10.25
CA LYS A 91 -0.94 4.25 -10.40
C LYS A 91 -2.05 4.15 -11.44
N THR A 92 -3.12 4.88 -11.19
CA THR A 92 -4.16 5.11 -12.19
C THR A 92 -3.68 6.16 -13.20
N GLY A 93 -3.69 5.80 -14.48
CA GLY A 93 -3.34 6.65 -15.61
C GLY A 93 -4.56 7.39 -16.16
N LEU A 94 -4.58 7.56 -17.49
CA LEU A 94 -5.64 8.29 -18.20
C LEU A 94 -7.01 7.61 -18.07
N PHE A 95 -8.07 8.42 -18.03
CA PHE A 95 -9.43 7.93 -18.09
C PHE A 95 -9.71 7.19 -19.42
N ALA A 96 -10.55 6.16 -19.34
CA ALA A 96 -11.00 5.41 -20.50
C ALA A 96 -11.78 6.32 -21.47
N LYS A 97 -11.56 6.13 -22.78
CA LYS A 97 -12.36 6.78 -23.82
C LYS A 97 -13.81 6.31 -23.71
N LYS A 98 -14.78 7.15 -24.09
CA LYS A 98 -16.24 6.86 -24.01
C LYS A 98 -16.67 5.54 -24.68
N LYS A 99 -15.94 5.06 -25.69
CA LYS A 99 -16.17 3.73 -26.30
C LYS A 99 -15.76 2.59 -25.35
N ILE A 100 -14.55 2.68 -24.79
CA ILE A 100 -13.95 1.72 -23.85
C ILE A 100 -14.75 1.69 -22.55
N GLY A 101 -15.13 2.84 -22.00
CA GLY A 101 -15.98 2.91 -20.80
C GLY A 101 -17.27 2.11 -20.98
N LYS A 102 -18.02 2.34 -22.07
CA LYS A 102 -19.22 1.56 -22.40
C LYS A 102 -18.99 0.07 -22.64
N GLU A 103 -17.80 -0.33 -23.07
CA GLU A 103 -17.42 -1.73 -23.22
C GLU A 103 -17.20 -2.38 -21.84
N LEU A 104 -16.48 -1.69 -20.95
CA LEU A 104 -16.22 -2.13 -19.58
C LEU A 104 -17.50 -2.13 -18.72
N ASP A 105 -18.38 -1.14 -18.89
CA ASP A 105 -19.71 -1.11 -18.25
C ASP A 105 -20.54 -2.34 -18.65
N LYS A 106 -20.58 -2.67 -19.95
CA LYS A 106 -21.24 -3.89 -20.45
C LYS A 106 -20.62 -5.19 -19.90
N LEU A 107 -19.29 -5.23 -19.78
CA LEU A 107 -18.57 -6.39 -19.21
C LEU A 107 -18.84 -6.55 -17.71
N THR A 108 -19.12 -5.45 -16.99
CA THR A 108 -19.48 -5.48 -15.55
C THR A 108 -20.97 -5.58 -15.28
N GLY A 109 -21.83 -5.45 -16.30
CA GLY A 109 -23.28 -5.38 -16.11
C GLY A 109 -23.74 -4.08 -15.42
N ARG A 110 -23.06 -2.96 -15.69
CA ARG A 110 -23.32 -1.64 -15.11
C ARG A 110 -23.99 -0.66 -16.09
#